data_AF-A0A380HBC5-F1
#
_entry.id   AF-A0A380HBC5-F1
#
_cell.length_a   1.000
_cell.length_b   1.000
_cell.length_c   1.000
_cell.angle_alpha   90.00
_cell.angle_beta   90.00
_cell.angle_gamma   90.00
#
_symmetry.space_group_name_H-M   'P 1'
#
loop_
_entity.id
_entity.type
_entity.pdbx_description
1 polymer ?
#
loop_
_entity_poly.entity_id
_entity_poly.type
_entity_poly.pdbx_seq_one_letter_code
_entity_poly.pdbx_strand_id
1 'polypeptide(L)'
;MAHQYNDYIDSVNPGLKLFINILIVMAVIIPAAQFPFQSWLIESVAAPTPVPAFMHAGIVNAGGIILTRFSPIFDNTFAISILLIISSISVLLGSGISLVHVDYKRQL
;
A
#
# COMPACT_ATOMS: atom_id res chain seq x y z
N MET A 1 -14.40 -27.08 4.52
CA MET A 1 -14.08 -25.97 5.44
C MET A 1 -13.94 -24.63 4.73
N ALA A 2 -13.13 -24.48 3.67
CA ALA A 2 -12.99 -23.21 2.93
C ALA A 2 -14.29 -22.71 2.27
N HIS A 3 -15.12 -23.63 1.74
CA HIS A 3 -16.41 -23.28 1.13
C HIS A 3 -17.34 -22.58 2.13
N GLN A 4 -17.52 -23.17 3.31
CA GLN A 4 -18.34 -22.61 4.40
C GLN A 4 -17.82 -21.27 4.92
N TYR A 5 -16.51 -21.02 4.83
CA TYR A 5 -15.92 -19.72 5.17
C TYR A 5 -16.29 -18.65 4.13
N ASN A 6 -16.18 -18.95 2.84
CA ASN A 6 -16.59 -18.01 1.79
C ASN A 6 -18.09 -17.73 1.84
N ASP A 7 -18.91 -18.76 2.07
CA ASP A 7 -20.36 -18.63 2.24
C ASP A 7 -20.70 -17.67 3.41
N TYR A 8 -19.90 -17.69 4.49
CA TYR A 8 -20.03 -16.75 5.59
C TYR A 8 -19.63 -15.32 5.20
N ILE A 9 -18.50 -15.13 4.49
CA ILE A 9 -18.05 -13.80 4.03
C ILE A 9 -19.07 -13.17 3.06
N ASP A 10 -19.72 -13.98 2.25
CA ASP A 10 -20.76 -13.52 1.32
C ASP A 10 -22.09 -13.23 2.00
N SER A 11 -22.34 -13.82 3.18
CA SER A 11 -23.51 -13.50 4.01
C SER A 11 -23.41 -12.16 4.76
N VAL A 12 -22.22 -11.56 4.83
CA VAL A 12 -22.00 -10.28 5.50
C VAL A 12 -22.72 -9.15 4.73
N ASN A 13 -23.30 -8.20 5.47
CA ASN A 13 -23.97 -7.04 4.87
C ASN A 13 -23.05 -6.35 3.82
N PRO A 14 -23.51 -6.14 2.58
CA PRO A 14 -22.69 -5.56 1.51
C PRO A 14 -22.09 -4.19 1.85
N GLY A 15 -22.83 -3.35 2.59
CA GLY A 15 -22.35 -2.03 3.02
C GLY A 15 -21.22 -2.14 4.05
N LEU A 16 -21.34 -3.08 5.00
CA LEU A 16 -20.29 -3.35 5.97
C LEU A 16 -19.04 -3.95 5.30
N LYS A 17 -19.23 -4.86 4.34
CA LYS A 17 -18.15 -5.47 3.55
C LYS A 17 -17.38 -4.41 2.75
N LEU A 18 -18.08 -3.48 2.11
CA LEU A 18 -17.47 -2.34 1.45
C LEU A 18 -16.68 -1.46 2.42
N PHE A 19 -17.25 -1.15 3.59
CA PHE A 19 -16.56 -0.36 4.61
C PHE A 19 -15.25 -1.01 5.06
N ILE A 20 -15.28 -2.31 5.38
CA ILE A 20 -14.08 -3.09 5.73
C ILE A 20 -13.03 -3.02 4.61
N ASN A 21 -13.45 -3.21 3.36
CA ASN A 21 -12.53 -3.17 2.23
C ASN A 21 -11.90 -1.77 2.03
N ILE A 22 -12.64 -0.69 2.27
CA ILE A 22 -12.08 0.67 2.27
C ILE A 22 -11.07 0.85 3.41
N LEU A 23 -11.35 0.31 4.60
CA LEU A 23 -10.40 0.35 5.73
C LEU A 23 -9.11 -0.41 5.40
N ILE A 24 -9.20 -1.55 4.73
CA ILE A 24 -8.04 -2.31 4.25
C ILE A 24 -7.24 -1.46 3.24
N VAL A 25 -7.90 -0.79 2.30
CA VAL A 25 -7.22 0.14 1.37
C VAL A 25 -6.46 1.22 2.14
N MET A 26 -7.09 1.87 3.12
CA MET A 26 -6.44 2.89 3.97
C MET A 26 -5.24 2.32 4.72
N ALA A 27 -5.37 1.11 5.29
CA ALA A 27 -4.31 0.42 6.01
C ALA A 27 -3.14 -0.01 5.10
N VAL A 28 -3.33 -0.08 3.79
CA VAL A 28 -2.28 -0.40 2.82
C VAL A 28 -1.62 0.86 2.28
N ILE A 29 -2.40 1.89 1.90
CA ILE A 29 -1.83 3.08 1.25
C ILE A 29 -0.96 3.92 2.19
N ILE A 30 -1.28 3.98 3.48
CA ILE A 30 -0.54 4.78 4.46
C ILE A 30 0.86 4.16 4.71
N PRO A 31 1.00 2.88 5.11
CA PRO A 31 2.32 2.27 5.33
C PRO A 31 3.12 2.10 4.05
N ALA A 32 2.48 1.90 2.90
CA ALA A 32 3.15 1.80 1.61
C ALA A 32 3.53 3.17 1.01
N ALA A 33 3.34 4.28 1.73
CA ALA A 33 3.66 5.64 1.32
C ALA A 33 3.10 6.01 -0.08
N GLN A 34 1.90 5.52 -0.40
CA GLN A 34 1.24 5.83 -1.68
C GLN A 34 0.72 7.26 -1.69
N PHE A 35 0.54 7.84 -2.88
CA PHE A 35 -0.06 9.16 -3.02
C PHE A 35 -1.43 9.26 -2.31
N PRO A 36 -1.70 10.27 -1.47
CA PRO A 36 -0.91 11.47 -1.14
C PRO A 36 -0.02 11.36 0.14
N PHE A 37 0.15 10.18 0.72
CA PHE A 37 0.83 9.94 1.99
C PHE A 37 2.35 9.69 1.85
N GLN A 38 2.99 10.10 0.76
CA GLN A 38 4.40 9.82 0.52
C GLN A 38 5.38 10.65 1.38
N SER A 39 4.94 11.74 2.01
CA SER A 39 5.81 12.73 2.65
C SER A 39 6.69 12.15 3.76
N TRP A 40 6.14 11.31 4.62
CA TRP A 40 6.89 10.72 5.75
C TRP A 40 8.04 9.83 5.28
N LEU A 41 7.87 9.16 4.14
CA LEU A 41 8.92 8.31 3.56
C LEU A 41 10.04 9.17 2.96
N ILE A 42 9.70 10.29 2.33
CA ILE A 42 10.68 11.24 1.78
C ILE A 42 11.50 11.89 2.90
N GLU A 43 10.85 12.28 4.00
CA GLU A 43 11.50 12.82 5.19
C GLU A 43 12.51 11.84 5.81
N SER A 44 12.23 10.53 5.73
CA SER A 44 13.13 9.50 6.26
C SER A 44 14.50 9.48 5.57
N VAL A 45 14.60 9.95 4.32
CA VAL A 45 15.85 9.96 3.54
C VAL A 45 16.93 10.86 4.16
N ALA A 46 16.54 11.83 5.00
CA ALA A 46 17.46 12.69 5.74
C ALA A 46 18.09 11.99 6.96
N ALA A 47 17.54 10.86 7.40
CA ALA A 47 18.03 10.12 8.57
C ALA A 47 19.28 9.26 8.23
N PRO A 48 20.07 8.84 9.24
CA PRO A 48 21.17 7.90 9.04
C PRO A 48 20.73 6.61 8.36
N THR A 49 21.61 6.02 7.54
CA THR A 49 21.37 4.83 6.70
C THR A 49 20.63 3.63 7.32
N PRO A 50 20.73 3.29 8.63
CA PRO A 50 19.91 2.20 9.17
C PRO A 50 18.40 2.51 9.20
N VAL A 51 18.00 3.79 9.29
CA VAL A 51 16.60 4.18 9.46
C VAL A 51 15.77 3.96 8.18
N PRO A 52 16.16 4.48 7.01
CA PRO A 52 15.44 4.19 5.76
C PRO A 52 15.41 2.70 5.41
N ALA A 53 16.50 1.98 5.70
CA ALA A 53 16.59 0.54 5.45
C ALA A 53 15.55 -0.25 6.26
N PHE A 54 15.38 0.08 7.54
CA PHE A 54 14.34 -0.51 8.39
C PHE A 54 12.93 -0.15 7.91
N MET A 55 12.70 1.12 7.54
CA MET A 55 11.38 1.56 7.06
C MET A 55 10.95 0.81 5.81
N HIS A 56 11.85 0.65 4.84
CA HIS A 56 11.54 -0.08 3.60
C HIS A 56 11.36 -1.58 3.85
N ALA A 57 12.23 -2.20 4.65
CA ALA A 57 12.15 -3.62 4.97
C ALA A 57 10.90 -3.98 5.81
N GLY A 58 10.48 -3.10 6.71
CA GLY A 58 9.36 -3.31 7.62
C GLY A 58 8.08 -2.62 7.15
N ILE A 59 7.96 -1.31 7.41
CA ILE A 59 6.71 -0.55 7.32
C ILE A 59 6.15 -0.54 5.89
N VAL A 60 7.00 -0.29 4.89
CA VAL A 60 6.57 -0.24 3.48
C VAL A 60 6.08 -1.61 3.00
N ASN A 61 6.81 -2.67 3.34
CA ASN A 61 6.44 -4.05 2.98
C ASN A 61 5.21 -4.57 3.73
N ALA A 62 4.89 -4.01 4.91
CA ALA A 62 3.71 -4.41 5.68
C ALA A 62 2.42 -4.27 4.87
N GLY A 63 2.31 -3.30 3.95
CA GLY A 63 1.14 -3.15 3.07
C GLY A 63 0.88 -4.38 2.21
N GLY A 64 1.92 -4.96 1.60
CA GLY A 64 1.80 -6.19 0.80
C GLY A 64 1.47 -7.42 1.65
N ILE A 65 2.01 -7.48 2.88
CA ILE A 65 1.67 -8.54 3.84
C ILE A 65 0.20 -8.45 4.24
N ILE A 66 -0.31 -7.26 4.53
CA ILE A 66 -1.72 -7.01 4.85
C ILE A 66 -2.60 -7.49 3.70
N LEU A 67 -2.34 -7.06 2.45
CA LEU A 67 -3.12 -7.51 1.30
C LEU A 67 -3.12 -9.04 1.14
N THR A 68 -1.96 -9.68 1.28
CA THR A 68 -1.86 -11.14 1.17
C THR A 68 -2.65 -11.84 2.28
N ARG A 69 -2.63 -11.29 3.51
CA ARG A 69 -3.36 -11.86 4.66
C ARG A 69 -4.87 -11.65 4.58
N PHE A 70 -5.32 -10.51 4.06
CA PHE A 70 -6.73 -10.16 3.95
C PHE A 70 -7.34 -10.46 2.57
N SER A 71 -6.57 -11.06 1.66
CA SER A 71 -7.04 -11.45 0.32
C SER A 71 -8.40 -12.18 0.28
N PRO A 72 -8.75 -13.08 1.23
CA PRO A 72 -10.05 -13.76 1.19
C PRO A 72 -11.26 -12.87 1.47
N ILE A 73 -11.06 -11.69 2.08
CA ILE A 73 -12.12 -10.73 2.44
C ILE A 73 -12.10 -9.53 1.47
N PHE A 74 -10.93 -9.23 0.91
CA PHE A 74 -10.71 -8.13 -0.01
C PHE A 74 -11.08 -8.51 -1.45
N ASP A 75 -12.37 -8.59 -1.72
CA ASP A 75 -12.94 -9.06 -3.00
C ASP A 75 -13.79 -8.00 -3.73
N ASN A 76 -14.01 -6.83 -3.12
CA ASN A 76 -14.88 -5.81 -3.69
C ASN A 76 -14.17 -5.07 -4.84
N THR A 77 -14.69 -5.21 -6.06
CA THR A 77 -14.13 -4.61 -7.28
C THR A 77 -13.88 -3.11 -7.15
N PHE A 78 -14.79 -2.36 -6.53
CA PHE A 78 -14.63 -0.91 -6.40
C PHE A 78 -13.43 -0.54 -5.52
N ALA A 79 -13.27 -1.21 -4.37
CA ALA A 79 -12.13 -0.98 -3.48
C ALA A 79 -10.80 -1.38 -4.14
N ILE A 80 -10.78 -2.50 -4.87
CA ILE A 80 -9.62 -2.96 -5.64
C ILE A 80 -9.26 -1.94 -6.73
N SER A 81 -10.23 -1.43 -7.48
CA SER A 81 -10.01 -0.43 -8.52
C SER A 81 -9.43 0.87 -7.95
N ILE A 82 -9.94 1.35 -6.81
CA ILE A 82 -9.39 2.54 -6.13
C ILE A 82 -7.92 2.32 -5.78
N LEU A 83 -7.59 1.19 -5.15
CA LEU A 83 -6.22 0.87 -4.75
C LEU A 83 -5.30 0.81 -5.97
N LEU A 84 -5.74 0.19 -7.07
CA LEU A 84 -4.97 0.10 -8.32
C LEU A 84 -4.71 1.47 -8.94
N ILE A 85 -5.72 2.35 -8.99
CA ILE A 85 -5.57 3.70 -9.55
C ILE A 85 -4.56 4.50 -8.74
N ILE A 86 -4.71 4.52 -7.40
CA ILE A 86 -3.78 5.21 -6.50
C ILE A 86 -2.36 4.67 -6.67
N SER A 87 -2.21 3.35 -6.69
CA SER A 87 -0.89 2.72 -6.83
C SER A 87 -0.25 3.03 -8.18
N SER A 88 -1.02 3.00 -9.25
CA SER A 88 -0.54 3.32 -10.60
C SER A 88 -0.05 4.76 -10.69
N ILE A 89 -0.82 5.71 -10.16
CA ILE A 89 -0.42 7.12 -10.09
C ILE A 89 0.86 7.26 -9.26
N SER A 90 0.94 6.61 -8.10
CA SER A 90 2.10 6.70 -7.22
C SER A 90 3.36 6.14 -7.87
N VAL A 91 3.26 5.03 -8.60
CA VAL A 91 4.39 4.44 -9.35
C VAL A 91 4.84 5.37 -10.48
N LEU A 92 3.91 5.95 -11.24
CA LEU A 92 4.25 6.87 -12.32
C LEU A 92 4.95 8.13 -11.79
N LEU A 93 4.45 8.71 -10.70
CA LEU A 93 5.06 9.87 -10.06
C LEU A 93 6.45 9.53 -9.50
N GLY A 94 6.56 8.44 -8.73
CA GLY A 94 7.84 8.02 -8.14
C GLY A 94 8.89 7.69 -9.20
N SER A 95 8.52 6.97 -10.25
CA SER A 95 9.41 6.65 -11.37
C SER A 95 9.79 7.91 -12.14
N GLY A 96 8.86 8.83 -12.39
CA GLY A 96 9.15 10.09 -13.07
C GLY A 96 10.13 10.97 -12.28
N ILE A 97 9.94 11.08 -10.97
CA ILE A 97 10.85 11.81 -10.07
C ILE A 97 12.24 11.16 -10.07
N SER A 98 12.31 9.82 -10.03
CA SER A 98 13.57 9.07 -10.03
C SER A 98 14.37 9.23 -11.33
N LEU A 99 13.72 9.47 -12.47
CA LEU A 99 14.41 9.71 -13.75
C LEU A 99 15.07 11.11 -13.81
N VAL A 100 14.50 12.09 -13.12
CA VAL A 100 14.98 13.48 -13.12
C VAL A 100 16.00 13.74 -12.01
N HIS A 101 15.91 13.01 -10.90
CA HIS A 101 16.88 13.15 -9.80
C HIS A 101 18.26 12.63 -10.24
N VAL A 102 19.18 13.56 -10.52
CA VAL A 102 20.59 13.24 -10.76
C VAL A 102 21.22 12.87 -9.41
N ASP A 103 21.69 11.63 -9.34
CA ASP A 103 22.31 11.04 -8.16
C ASP A 103 23.71 11.64 -7.92
N TYR A 104 23.78 12.79 -7.25
CA TYR A 104 25.05 13.46 -6.94
C TYR A 104 25.96 12.61 -6.03
N LYS A 105 25.38 11.65 -5.29
CA LYS A 105 26.12 10.73 -4.40
C LYS A 105 26.81 9.58 -5.13
N ARG A 106 26.57 9.40 -6.44
CA ARG A 106 27.20 8.34 -7.25
C ARG A 106 28.45 8.81 -8.02
N GLN A 107 28.77 10.11 -7.93
CA GLN A 107 29.88 10.75 -8.66
C GLN A 107 31.11 11.06 -7.80
N LEU A 108 31.10 10.70 -6.51
CA LEU A 108 32.25 10.74 -5.60
C LEU A 108 32.49 9.33 -5.04
#